data_AF-A0A0J7J7Z9-F1
#
_entry.id   AF-A0A0J7J7Z9-F1
#
_cell.length_a   1.000
_cell.length_b   1.000
_cell.length_c   1.000
_cell.angle_alpha   90.00
_cell.angle_beta   90.00
_cell.angle_gamma   90.00
#
_symmetry.space_group_name_H-M   'P 1'
#
loop_
_entity.id
_entity.type
_entity.pdbx_description
1 polymer ?
#
loop_
_entity_poly.entity_id
_entity_poly.type
_entity_poly.pdbx_seq_one_letter_code
_entity_poly.pdbx_strand_id
1 'polypeptide(L)'
;MDTDQVARKVLEELRRKAAASDDGSIYGERDRALQDLDLLLSNPSTDGVKRLLLPTANLQELSLENGWGDEFNKLASKLESVLDIS
;
A
#
# COMPACT_ATOMS: atom_id res chain seq x y z
N MET A 1 -7.78 -13.90 14.89
CA MET A 1 -7.29 -12.52 14.68
C MET A 1 -8.43 -11.76 14.05
N ASP A 2 -8.64 -10.52 14.49
CA ASP A 2 -9.62 -9.62 13.90
C ASP A 2 -9.18 -9.25 12.47
N THR A 3 -10.11 -9.29 11.52
CA THR A 3 -9.90 -8.93 10.10
C THR A 3 -9.28 -7.54 10.00
N ASP A 4 -9.76 -6.60 10.80
CA ASP A 4 -9.26 -5.22 10.85
C ASP A 4 -7.81 -5.16 11.34
N GLN A 5 -7.45 -6.01 12.31
CA GLN A 5 -6.09 -6.11 12.82
C GLN A 5 -5.14 -6.68 11.77
N VAL A 6 -5.57 -7.64 10.95
CA VAL A 6 -4.75 -8.19 9.86
C VAL A 6 -4.57 -7.14 8.77
N ALA A 7 -5.64 -6.49 8.33
CA ALA A 7 -5.60 -5.45 7.31
C ALA A 7 -4.67 -4.30 7.73
N ARG A 8 -4.79 -3.83 8.97
CA ARG A 8 -3.91 -2.81 9.54
C ARG A 8 -2.44 -3.22 9.51
N LYS A 9 -2.11 -4.46 9.87
CA LYS A 9 -0.72 -4.96 9.83
C LYS A 9 -0.14 -4.97 8.41
N VAL A 10 -0.96 -5.31 7.41
CA VAL A 10 -0.54 -5.29 6.00
C VAL A 10 -0.32 -3.84 5.53
N LEU A 11 -1.21 -2.92 5.87
CA LEU A 11 -1.02 -1.49 5.60
C LEU A 11 0.24 -0.91 6.25
N GLU A 12 0.53 -1.28 7.51
CA GLU A 12 1.76 -0.89 8.20
C GLU A 12 3.01 -1.45 7.51
N GLU A 13 2.93 -2.66 6.93
CA GLU A 13 4.03 -3.25 6.18
C GLU A 13 4.29 -2.54 4.85
N LEU A 14 3.23 -2.23 4.09
CA LEU A 14 3.30 -1.40 2.89
C LEU A 14 3.89 -0.02 3.20
N ARG A 15 3.48 0.60 4.32
CA ARG A 15 4.04 1.87 4.79
C ARG A 15 5.52 1.78 5.10
N ARG A 16 5.97 0.71 5.77
CA ARG A 16 7.41 0.51 6.05
C ARG A 16 8.21 0.36 4.75
N LYS A 17 7.68 -0.36 3.76
CA LYS A 17 8.32 -0.52 2.45
C LYS A 17 8.41 0.82 1.71
N ALA A 18 7.32 1.58 1.64
CA ALA A 18 7.31 2.91 1.04
C ALA A 18 8.27 3.88 1.76
N ALA A 19 8.32 3.86 3.09
CA ALA A 19 9.21 4.72 3.86
C ALA A 19 10.70 4.39 3.69
N ALA A 20 11.03 3.12 3.40
CA ALA A 20 12.38 2.65 3.13
C ALA A 20 12.77 2.76 1.65
N SER A 21 11.82 3.09 0.78
CA SER A 21 12.06 3.30 -0.65
C SER A 21 12.81 4.60 -0.87
N ASP A 22 13.72 4.61 -1.83
CA ASP A 22 14.21 5.87 -2.37
C ASP A 22 13.04 6.56 -3.06
N ASP A 23 13.01 7.90 -3.00
CA ASP A 23 11.93 8.64 -3.67
C ASP A 23 11.97 8.32 -5.16
N GLY A 24 13.19 8.14 -5.72
CA GLY A 24 13.49 7.51 -7.02
C GLY A 24 12.93 8.24 -8.25
N SER A 25 11.86 8.99 -8.06
CA SER A 25 11.06 9.66 -9.05
C SER A 25 11.09 11.17 -8.85
N ILE A 26 10.83 11.85 -9.95
CA ILE A 26 10.82 13.30 -10.10
C ILE A 26 9.51 13.89 -9.52
N TYR A 27 8.49 13.06 -9.26
CA TYR A 27 7.11 13.52 -8.97
C TYR A 27 6.62 13.29 -7.52
N GLY A 28 7.46 12.78 -6.62
CA GLY A 28 7.16 12.63 -5.20
C GLY A 28 6.18 11.49 -4.87
N GLU A 29 6.26 10.39 -5.62
CA GLU A 29 5.43 9.19 -5.53
C GLU A 29 5.54 8.57 -4.14
N ARG A 30 6.72 8.63 -3.52
CA ARG A 30 6.93 8.14 -2.15
C ARG A 30 6.07 8.92 -1.15
N ASP A 31 6.13 10.24 -1.20
CA ASP A 31 5.40 11.10 -0.25
C ASP A 31 3.89 10.94 -0.41
N ARG A 32 3.41 10.87 -1.67
CA ARG A 32 1.99 10.62 -1.95
C ARG A 32 1.55 9.23 -1.48
N ALA A 33 2.34 8.19 -1.78
CA ALA A 33 2.04 6.84 -1.35
C ALA A 33 2.02 6.71 0.19
N LEU A 34 2.95 7.37 0.89
CA LEU A 34 2.97 7.45 2.35
C LEU A 34 1.75 8.18 2.89
N GLN A 35 1.35 9.29 2.27
CA GLN A 35 0.16 10.04 2.65
C GLN A 35 -1.12 9.19 2.50
N ASP A 36 -1.27 8.46 1.39
CA ASP A 36 -2.41 7.57 1.15
C ASP A 36 -2.46 6.45 2.20
N LEU A 37 -1.30 5.87 2.54
CA LEU A 37 -1.17 4.84 3.57
C LEU A 37 -1.49 5.38 4.99
N ASP A 38 -1.01 6.57 5.32
CA ASP A 38 -1.28 7.20 6.62
C ASP A 38 -2.75 7.60 6.76
N LEU A 39 -3.40 8.01 5.67
CA LEU A 39 -4.85 8.25 5.64
C LEU A 39 -5.62 6.95 5.91
N LEU A 40 -5.23 5.83 5.29
CA LEU A 40 -5.90 4.54 5.49
C LEU A 40 -5.66 3.95 6.89
N LEU A 41 -4.50 4.19 7.48
CA LEU A 41 -4.18 3.75 8.85
C LEU A 41 -4.95 4.56 9.91
N SER A 42 -5.25 5.82 9.63
CA SER A 42 -6.01 6.70 10.54
C SER A 42 -7.51 6.62 10.32
N ASN A 43 -7.95 6.43 9.08
CA ASN A 43 -9.34 6.31 8.68
C ASN A 43 -9.51 5.15 7.67
N PRO A 44 -9.66 3.91 8.16
CA PRO A 44 -9.77 2.73 7.31
C PRO A 44 -10.93 2.87 6.32
N SER A 45 -10.63 2.64 5.04
CA SER A 45 -11.62 2.71 3.97
C SER A 45 -11.35 1.65 2.92
N THR A 46 -12.34 0.81 2.68
CA THR A 46 -12.27 -0.24 1.65
C THR A 46 -12.05 0.33 0.25
N ASP A 47 -12.76 1.41 -0.10
CA ASP A 47 -12.58 2.09 -1.38
C ASP A 47 -11.21 2.75 -1.50
N GLY A 48 -10.70 3.31 -0.40
CA GLY A 48 -9.36 3.86 -0.35
C GLY A 48 -8.29 2.77 -0.56
N VAL A 49 -8.47 1.59 0.04
CA VAL A 49 -7.60 0.44 -0.21
C VAL A 49 -7.64 0.02 -1.69
N LYS A 50 -8.83 -0.09 -2.29
CA LYS A 50 -8.93 -0.41 -3.73
C LYS A 50 -8.16 0.58 -4.59
N ARG A 51 -8.23 1.88 -4.28
CA ARG A 51 -7.49 2.93 -5.00
C ARG A 51 -5.98 2.82 -4.80
N LEU A 52 -5.55 2.50 -3.58
CA LEU A 52 -4.13 2.29 -3.26
C LEU A 52 -3.52 1.13 -4.05
N LEU A 53 -4.32 0.07 -4.29
CA LEU A 53 -3.88 -1.15 -4.96
C LEU A 53 -4.02 -1.11 -6.49
N LEU A 54 -4.48 0.00 -7.07
CA LEU A 54 -4.61 0.11 -8.53
C LEU A 54 -3.23 -0.05 -9.19
N PRO A 55 -3.16 -0.68 -10.38
CA PRO A 55 -1.91 -0.81 -11.14
C PRO A 55 -1.25 0.53 -11.50
N THR A 56 -2.03 1.62 -11.48
CA THR A 56 -1.60 3.00 -11.77
C THR A 56 -1.47 3.85 -10.50
N ALA A 57 -1.51 3.24 -9.31
CA ALA A 57 -1.34 3.95 -8.06
C ALA A 57 0.13 4.22 -7.78
N ASN A 58 0.42 5.33 -7.10
CA ASN A 58 1.78 5.73 -6.73
C ASN A 58 2.53 4.61 -6.00
N LEU A 59 1.84 3.83 -5.17
CA LEU A 59 2.45 2.75 -4.40
C LEU A 59 2.93 1.58 -5.28
N GLN A 60 2.20 1.27 -6.36
CA GLN A 60 2.60 0.24 -7.31
C GLN A 60 3.84 0.69 -8.08
N GLU A 61 3.85 1.90 -8.60
CA GLU A 61 4.99 2.48 -9.32
C GLU A 61 6.24 2.53 -8.43
N LEU A 62 6.09 3.08 -7.22
CA LEU A 62 7.16 3.11 -6.22
C LEU A 62 7.72 1.71 -5.92
N SER A 63 6.85 0.69 -5.86
CA SER A 63 7.28 -0.68 -5.59
C SER A 63 8.12 -1.28 -6.71
N LEU A 64 7.79 -0.98 -7.96
CA LEU A 64 8.53 -1.45 -9.13
C LEU A 64 9.89 -0.76 -9.22
N GLU A 65 9.93 0.56 -9.03
CA GLU A 65 11.15 1.36 -9.07
C GLU A 65 12.15 0.97 -7.96
N ASN A 66 11.64 0.56 -6.79
CA ASN A 66 12.44 0.14 -5.65
C ASN A 66 12.63 -1.38 -5.55
N GLY A 67 12.24 -2.14 -6.58
CA GLY A 67 12.53 -3.57 -6.69
C GLY A 67 11.77 -4.47 -5.70
N TRP A 68 10.64 -4.02 -5.15
CA TRP A 68 9.78 -4.80 -4.25
C TRP A 68 8.36 -5.03 -4.78
N GLY A 69 8.16 -4.96 -6.11
CA GLY A 69 6.86 -5.17 -6.75
C GLY A 69 6.25 -6.56 -6.50
N ASP A 70 7.06 -7.61 -6.39
CA ASP A 70 6.56 -8.95 -6.04
C ASP A 70 6.03 -9.00 -4.60
N GLU A 71 6.71 -8.33 -3.66
CA GLU A 71 6.23 -8.16 -2.30
C GLU A 71 4.96 -7.32 -2.25
N PHE A 72 4.86 -6.25 -3.05
CA PHE A 72 3.64 -5.48 -3.20
C PHE A 72 2.48 -6.39 -3.59
N ASN A 73 2.63 -7.18 -4.67
CA ASN A 73 1.56 -8.07 -5.15
C ASN A 73 1.11 -9.05 -4.07
N LYS A 74 2.06 -9.62 -3.31
CA LYS A 74 1.73 -10.53 -2.18
C LYS A 74 0.95 -9.83 -1.07
N LEU A 75 1.34 -8.61 -0.71
CA LEU A 75 0.66 -7.82 0.32
C LEU A 75 -0.70 -7.33 -0.15
N ALA A 76 -0.81 -6.90 -1.42
CA ALA A 76 -2.05 -6.50 -2.07
C ALA A 76 -3.07 -7.64 -2.06
N SER A 77 -2.70 -8.83 -2.58
CA SER A 77 -3.60 -9.99 -2.59
C SER A 77 -4.02 -10.43 -1.18
N LYS A 78 -3.12 -10.30 -0.19
CA LYS A 78 -3.47 -10.56 1.21
C LYS A 78 -4.47 -9.55 1.75
N LEU A 79 -4.31 -8.28 1.42
CA LEU A 79 -5.21 -7.21 1.86
C LEU A 79 -6.58 -7.36 1.19
N GLU A 80 -6.62 -7.67 -0.11
CA GLU A 80 -7.83 -7.93 -0.87
C GLU A 80 -8.63 -9.12 -0.31
N SER A 81 -7.94 -10.22 -0.02
CA SER A 81 -8.56 -11.41 0.57
C SER A 81 -9.11 -11.17 1.97
N VAL A 82 -8.43 -10.38 2.79
CA VAL A 82 -8.86 -10.07 4.17
C VAL A 82 -10.08 -9.15 4.15
N LEU A 83 -10.12 -8.18 3.24
CA LEU A 83 -11.20 -7.19 3.15
C LEU A 83 -12.34 -7.61 2.21
N ASP A 84 -12.23 -8.76 1.56
CA ASP A 84 -13.19 -9.30 0.58
C ASP A 84 -13.47 -8.33 -0.60
N ILE A 85 -12.39 -7.81 -1.20
CA ILE A 85 -12.44 -6.69 -2.15
C ILE A 85 -11.77 -6.94 -3.50
N SER A 86 -11.55 -8.22 -3.79
CA SER A 86 -11.10 -8.73 -5.09
C SER A 86 -11.98 -8.26 -6.27
#